data_AF-A0A958Y8L8-F1
#
_entry.id   AF-A0A958Y8L8-F1
#
_cell.length_a   1.000
_cell.length_b   1.000
_cell.length_c   1.000
_cell.angle_alpha   90.00
_cell.angle_beta   90.00
_cell.angle_gamma   90.00
#
_symmetry.space_group_name_H-M   'P 1'
#
loop_
_entity.id
_entity.type
_entity.pdbx_description
1 polymer ?
#
loop_
_entity_poly.entity_id
_entity_poly.type
_entity_poly.pdbx_seq_one_letter_code
_entity_poly.pdbx_strand_id
1 'polypeptide(L)'
;YKNRELTSRVLQIAQKNELLEELKSNLDTLKRTTGHSREVNQLYNKLQIEKQIDENWDSFLQQFTEINPKFYEELDQRHEGLTKNDFRLAALVKMNVNSKDIASILNISPEGVKKARYRLRKKLHLNSDDNLEQYLMML
;
A
#
# COMPACT_ATOMS: atom_id res chain seq x y z
N TYR A 1 13.95 21.56 -4.32
CA TYR A 1 14.72 20.55 -5.06
C TYR A 1 14.34 19.12 -4.70
N LYS A 2 14.53 18.64 -3.45
CA LYS A 2 14.11 17.29 -3.00
C LYS A 2 12.63 16.94 -3.28
N ASN A 3 11.73 17.91 -3.11
CA ASN A 3 10.29 17.70 -3.34
C ASN A 3 9.95 17.38 -4.81
N ARG A 4 10.71 17.95 -5.76
CA ARG A 4 10.50 17.77 -7.20
C ARG A 4 10.99 16.38 -7.67
N GLU A 5 12.07 15.91 -7.05
CA GLU A 5 12.60 14.55 -7.23
C GLU A 5 11.64 13.48 -6.69
N LEU A 6 11.04 13.73 -5.51
CA LEU A 6 10.01 12.87 -4.93
C LEU A 6 8.77 12.81 -5.84
N THR A 7 8.26 13.95 -6.33
CA THR A 7 7.14 13.96 -7.27
C THR A 7 7.47 13.20 -8.56
N SER A 8 8.68 13.35 -9.10
CA SER A 8 9.13 12.60 -10.29
C SER A 8 9.15 11.09 -10.05
N ARG A 9 9.68 10.65 -8.89
CA ARG A 9 9.69 9.23 -8.52
C ARG A 9 8.28 8.69 -8.30
N VAL A 10 7.39 9.45 -7.66
CA VAL A 10 5.98 9.07 -7.48
C VAL A 10 5.27 8.92 -8.83
N LEU A 11 5.50 9.84 -9.77
CA LEU A 11 4.96 9.76 -11.13
C LEU A 11 5.51 8.54 -11.89
N GLN A 12 6.80 8.25 -11.78
CA GLN A 12 7.40 7.06 -12.39
C GLN A 12 6.84 5.76 -11.81
N ILE A 13 6.59 5.71 -10.50
CA ILE A 13 5.94 4.56 -9.85
C ILE A 13 4.51 4.40 -10.36
N ALA A 14 3.74 5.50 -10.43
CA ALA A 14 2.37 5.47 -10.92
C ALA A 14 2.29 4.98 -12.38
N GLN A 15 3.15 5.50 -13.27
CA GLN A 15 3.24 5.06 -14.66
C GLN A 15 3.64 3.59 -14.79
N LYS A 16 4.60 3.14 -13.98
CA LYS A 16 5.03 1.74 -13.97
C LYS A 16 3.91 0.81 -13.50
N ASN A 17 3.11 1.23 -12.52
CA ASN A 17 1.95 0.48 -12.05
C ASN A 17 0.84 0.41 -13.09
N GLU A 18 0.58 1.50 -13.80
CA GLU A 18 -0.42 1.55 -14.88
C GLU A 18 -0.04 0.61 -16.04
N LEU A 19 1.22 0.64 -16.46
CA LEU A 19 1.75 -0.28 -17.48
C LEU A 19 1.67 -1.74 -17.02
N LEU A 20 1.93 -2.03 -15.75
CA LEU A 20 1.82 -3.38 -15.20
C LEU A 20 0.37 -3.89 -15.23
N GLU A 21 -0.60 -3.03 -14.92
CA GLU A 21 -2.02 -3.39 -15.00
C GLU A 21 -2.47 -3.61 -16.46
N GLU A 22 -2.01 -2.79 -17.39
CA GLU A 22 -2.26 -2.99 -18.82
C GLU A 22 -1.69 -4.33 -19.32
N LEU A 23 -0.45 -4.65 -18.94
CA LEU A 23 0.19 -5.93 -19.28
C LEU A 23 -0.55 -7.13 -18.69
N LYS A 24 -1.04 -7.03 -17.44
CA LYS A 24 -1.89 -8.07 -16.84
C LYS A 24 -3.20 -8.26 -17.61
N SER A 25 -3.88 -7.18 -17.97
CA SER A 25 -5.13 -7.21 -18.74
C SER A 25 -4.94 -7.86 -20.12
N ASN A 26 -3.86 -7.50 -20.81
CA ASN A 26 -3.49 -8.08 -22.10
C ASN A 26 -3.18 -9.58 -21.97
N LEU A 27 -2.49 -10.00 -20.91
CA LEU A 27 -2.24 -11.42 -20.61
C LEU A 27 -3.52 -12.20 -20.27
N ASP A 28 -4.43 -11.61 -19.50
CA ASP A 28 -5.73 -12.23 -19.18
C ASP A 28 -6.61 -12.38 -20.43
N THR A 29 -6.50 -11.44 -21.37
CA THR A 29 -7.15 -11.54 -22.67
C THR A 29 -6.52 -12.67 -23.48
N LEU A 30 -5.19 -12.71 -23.59
CA LEU A 30 -4.45 -13.77 -24.29
C LEU A 30 -4.73 -15.18 -23.74
N LYS A 31 -4.81 -15.35 -22.41
CA LYS A 31 -5.20 -16.63 -21.77
C LYS A 31 -6.54 -17.15 -22.27
N ARG A 32 -7.51 -16.27 -22.51
CA ARG A 32 -8.86 -16.62 -22.99
C ARG A 32 -8.85 -16.98 -24.48
N THR A 33 -7.97 -16.35 -25.27
CA THR A 33 -7.97 -16.49 -26.74
C THR A 33 -7.07 -17.61 -27.25
N THR A 34 -5.88 -17.82 -26.66
CA THR A 34 -4.88 -18.77 -27.21
C THR A 34 -4.87 -20.14 -26.53
N GLY A 35 -5.72 -20.35 -25.52
CA GLY A 35 -5.58 -21.49 -24.62
C GLY A 35 -4.38 -21.32 -23.68
N HIS A 36 -4.44 -21.96 -22.51
CA HIS A 36 -3.49 -21.83 -21.41
C HIS A 36 -2.10 -22.38 -21.77
N SER A 37 -1.33 -21.69 -22.61
CA SER A 37 0.06 -22.04 -22.85
C SER A 37 0.87 -21.88 -21.57
N ARG A 38 1.80 -22.79 -21.34
CA ARG A 38 2.62 -22.85 -20.13
C ARG A 38 3.45 -21.57 -19.98
N GLU A 39 3.84 -20.98 -21.10
CA GLU A 39 4.61 -19.74 -21.23
C GLU A 39 3.80 -18.51 -20.77
N VAL A 40 2.51 -18.42 -21.15
CA VAL A 40 1.61 -17.33 -20.72
C VAL A 40 1.33 -17.41 -19.22
N ASN A 41 1.16 -18.62 -18.68
CA ASN A 41 1.01 -18.81 -17.24
C ASN A 41 2.30 -18.48 -16.47
N GLN A 42 3.47 -18.81 -17.02
CA GLN A 42 4.77 -18.43 -16.42
C GLN A 42 5.01 -16.92 -16.44
N LEU A 43 4.65 -16.23 -17.52
CA LEU A 43 4.72 -14.77 -17.62
C LEU A 43 3.74 -14.09 -16.64
N TYR A 44 2.52 -14.61 -16.54
CA TYR A 44 1.53 -14.15 -15.56
C TYR A 44 2.04 -14.29 -14.13
N ASN A 45 2.56 -15.46 -13.76
CA ASN A 45 3.10 -15.71 -12.42
C ASN A 45 4.36 -14.88 -12.13
N LYS A 46 5.17 -14.56 -13.16
CA LYS A 46 6.31 -13.63 -13.04
C LYS A 46 5.88 -12.17 -12.89
N LEU A 47 4.73 -11.77 -13.41
CA LEU A 47 4.14 -10.45 -13.15
C LEU A 47 3.41 -10.39 -11.80
N GLN A 48 3.00 -11.54 -11.29
CA GLN A 48 2.41 -11.70 -9.97
C GLN A 48 3.44 -11.76 -8.83
N ILE A 49 4.71 -11.39 -9.09
CA ILE A 49 5.77 -11.44 -8.08
C ILE A 49 5.50 -10.37 -7.00
N GLU A 50 4.82 -10.83 -5.95
CA GLU A 50 4.66 -10.16 -4.64
C GLU A 50 6.00 -9.74 -4.01
N LYS A 51 7.12 -10.31 -4.48
CA LYS A 51 8.46 -10.11 -3.93
C LYS A 51 9.01 -8.69 -4.10
N GLN A 52 8.62 -7.96 -5.15
CA GLN A 52 9.06 -6.56 -5.32
C GLN A 52 8.28 -5.59 -4.41
N ILE A 53 7.05 -5.94 -4.03
CA ILE A 53 6.20 -5.07 -3.21
C ILE A 53 6.71 -5.05 -1.77
N ASP A 54 7.06 -6.20 -1.20
CA ASP A 54 7.58 -6.25 0.18
C ASP A 54 8.96 -5.60 0.32
N GLU A 55 9.88 -5.78 -0.66
CA GLU A 55 11.19 -5.10 -0.65
C GLU A 55 11.05 -3.58 -0.72
N ASN A 56 10.11 -3.07 -1.52
CA ASN A 56 9.79 -1.63 -1.55
C ASN A 56 9.20 -1.14 -0.24
N TRP A 57 8.47 -2.01 0.47
CA TRP A 57 7.79 -1.66 1.71
C TRP A 57 8.73 -1.57 2.90
N ASP A 58 9.73 -2.45 2.97
CA ASP A 58 10.77 -2.36 3.99
C ASP A 58 11.61 -1.09 3.81
N SER A 59 11.93 -0.71 2.56
CA SER A 59 12.62 0.55 2.28
C SER A 59 11.79 1.80 2.62
N PHE A 60 10.49 1.78 2.37
CA PHE A 60 9.60 2.84 2.82
C PHE A 60 9.55 2.91 4.34
N LEU A 61 9.36 1.79 5.03
CA LEU A 61 9.26 1.76 6.49
C LEU A 61 10.55 2.28 7.12
N GLN A 62 11.71 1.95 6.56
CA GLN A 62 12.98 2.53 7.00
C GLN A 62 12.98 4.07 6.92
N GLN A 63 12.63 4.63 5.76
CA GLN A 63 12.57 6.09 5.57
C GLN A 63 11.49 6.74 6.44
N PHE A 64 10.34 6.09 6.60
CA PHE A 64 9.26 6.56 7.45
C PHE A 64 9.69 6.62 8.91
N THR A 65 10.37 5.59 9.42
CA THR A 65 10.90 5.53 10.79
C THR A 65 12.02 6.54 11.01
N GLU A 66 12.84 6.85 10.01
CA GLU A 66 13.81 7.96 10.12
C GLU A 66 13.12 9.31 10.37
N ILE A 67 11.96 9.53 9.76
CA ILE A 67 11.18 10.77 9.91
C ILE A 67 10.31 10.73 11.18
N ASN A 68 9.78 9.56 11.53
CA ASN A 68 8.83 9.33 12.62
C ASN A 68 9.34 8.23 13.57
N PRO A 69 10.47 8.44 14.26
CA PRO A 69 11.18 7.39 14.99
C PRO A 69 10.37 6.77 16.13
N LYS A 70 9.44 7.53 16.69
CA LYS A 70 8.60 7.07 17.81
C LYS A 70 7.24 6.53 17.38
N PHE A 71 6.83 6.72 16.13
CA PHE A 71 5.45 6.42 15.74
C PHE A 71 5.12 4.93 15.89
N TYR A 72 6.03 4.05 15.46
CA TYR A 72 5.81 2.61 15.57
C TYR A 72 5.69 2.19 17.04
N GLU A 73 6.63 2.66 17.87
CA GLU A 73 6.66 2.36 19.31
C GLU A 73 5.43 2.91 20.03
N GLU A 74 5.05 4.17 19.79
CA GLU A 74 3.86 4.78 20.41
C GLU A 74 2.57 4.12 19.96
N LEU A 75 2.47 3.73 18.68
CA LEU A 75 1.28 3.07 18.17
C LEU A 75 1.15 1.64 18.74
N ASP A 76 2.25 0.89 18.82
CA ASP A 76 2.29 -0.48 19.37
C ASP A 76 2.06 -0.49 20.89
N GLN A 77 2.64 0.46 21.63
CA GLN A 77 2.43 0.61 23.06
C GLN A 77 0.98 0.98 23.42
N ARG A 78 0.33 1.80 22.60
CA ARG A 78 -1.07 2.22 22.84
C ARG A 78 -2.07 1.18 22.36
N HIS A 79 -1.72 0.39 21.34
CA HIS A 79 -2.63 -0.56 20.68
C HIS A 79 -1.90 -1.85 20.33
N GLU A 80 -2.02 -2.84 21.22
CA GLU A 80 -1.46 -4.17 21.00
C GLU A 80 -2.23 -4.94 19.90
N GLY A 81 -1.54 -5.88 19.23
CA GLY A 81 -2.16 -6.78 18.24
C GLY A 81 -2.34 -6.18 16.84
N LEU A 82 -1.65 -5.07 16.55
CA LEU A 82 -1.53 -4.55 15.19
C LEU A 82 -0.62 -5.46 14.35
N THR A 83 -1.08 -5.80 13.15
CA THR A 83 -0.28 -6.57 12.20
C THR A 83 0.62 -5.65 11.39
N LYS A 84 1.63 -6.20 10.70
CA LYS A 84 2.46 -5.44 9.75
C LYS A 84 1.63 -4.62 8.75
N ASN A 85 0.53 -5.18 8.25
CA ASN A 85 -0.35 -4.48 7.30
C ASN A 85 -1.16 -3.35 7.95
N ASP A 86 -1.49 -3.47 9.24
CA ASP A 86 -2.12 -2.38 9.99
C ASP A 86 -1.14 -1.21 10.17
N PHE A 87 0.11 -1.48 10.53
CA PHE A 87 1.18 -0.47 10.61
C PHE A 87 1.44 0.21 9.27
N ARG A 88 1.54 -0.58 8.19
CA ARG A 88 1.70 -0.08 6.82
C ARG A 88 0.56 0.89 6.45
N LEU A 89 -0.69 0.53 6.75
CA LEU A 89 -1.84 1.40 6.52
C LEU A 89 -1.78 2.66 7.42
N ALA A 90 -1.47 2.51 8.70
CA ALA A 90 -1.41 3.63 9.64
C ALA A 90 -0.34 4.66 9.24
N ALA A 91 0.84 4.20 8.78
CA ALA A 91 1.90 5.07 8.27
C ALA A 91 1.45 5.88 7.04
N LEU A 92 0.78 5.23 6.08
CA LEU A 92 0.23 5.92 4.89
C LEU A 92 -0.82 6.97 5.25
N VAL A 93 -1.69 6.64 6.22
CA VAL A 93 -2.72 7.57 6.69
C VAL A 93 -2.09 8.75 7.44
N LYS A 94 -1.08 8.53 8.28
CA LYS A 94 -0.31 9.59 8.95
C LYS A 94 0.34 10.55 7.95
N MET A 95 0.87 10.01 6.86
CA MET A 95 1.46 10.79 5.75
C MET A 95 0.42 11.50 4.88
N ASN A 96 -0.87 11.44 5.24
CA ASN A 96 -1.97 12.05 4.51
C ASN A 96 -2.10 11.56 3.04
N VAL A 97 -1.73 10.30 2.78
CA VAL A 97 -1.88 9.70 1.46
C VAL A 97 -3.37 9.45 1.19
N ASN A 98 -3.85 9.83 0.00
CA ASN A 98 -5.26 9.66 -0.33
C ASN A 98 -5.63 8.18 -0.54
N SER A 99 -6.91 7.85 -0.42
CA SER A 99 -7.38 6.45 -0.46
C SER A 99 -7.13 5.75 -1.80
N LYS A 100 -7.06 6.49 -2.92
CA LYS A 100 -6.78 5.92 -4.24
C LYS A 100 -5.33 5.47 -4.33
N ASP A 101 -4.42 6.30 -3.84
CA ASP A 101 -2.99 5.99 -3.83
C ASP A 101 -2.68 4.90 -2.81
N ILE A 102 -3.33 4.89 -1.64
CA ILE A 102 -3.25 3.79 -0.68
C ILE A 102 -3.67 2.46 -1.33
N ALA A 103 -4.74 2.46 -2.13
CA ALA A 103 -5.21 1.26 -2.83
C ALA A 103 -4.13 0.71 -3.77
N SER A 104 -3.47 1.60 -4.53
CA SER A 104 -2.37 1.22 -5.42
C SER A 104 -1.15 0.71 -4.64
N ILE A 105 -0.74 1.41 -3.58
CA ILE A 105 0.45 1.05 -2.79
C ILE A 105 0.27 -0.29 -2.08
N LEU A 106 -0.91 -0.51 -1.49
CA LEU A 106 -1.22 -1.76 -0.78
C LEU A 106 -1.69 -2.87 -1.74
N ASN A 107 -1.76 -2.61 -3.04
CA ASN A 107 -2.25 -3.52 -4.07
C ASN A 107 -3.62 -4.15 -3.71
N ILE A 108 -4.55 -3.32 -3.27
CA ILE A 108 -5.94 -3.70 -2.94
C ILE A 108 -6.92 -2.79 -3.66
N SER A 109 -8.20 -3.18 -3.72
CA SER A 109 -9.22 -2.31 -4.28
C SER A 109 -9.50 -1.09 -3.40
N PRO A 110 -10.05 0.02 -3.95
CA PRO A 110 -10.48 1.17 -3.14
C PRO A 110 -11.47 0.77 -2.03
N GLU A 111 -12.32 -0.22 -2.29
CA GLU A 111 -13.23 -0.79 -1.29
C GLU A 111 -12.47 -1.59 -0.22
N GLY A 112 -11.39 -2.27 -0.61
CA GLY A 112 -10.43 -2.89 0.30
C GLY A 112 -9.81 -1.89 1.27
N VAL A 113 -9.45 -0.69 0.79
CA VAL A 113 -8.93 0.40 1.64
C VAL A 113 -9.97 0.84 2.68
N LYS A 114 -11.23 1.03 2.28
CA LYS A 114 -12.30 1.39 3.23
C LYS A 114 -12.45 0.35 4.33
N LYS A 115 -12.50 -0.95 3.95
CA LYS A 115 -12.58 -2.06 4.91
C LYS A 115 -11.36 -2.13 5.81
N ALA A 116 -10.16 -1.90 5.27
CA ALA A 116 -8.92 -1.89 6.04
C ALA A 116 -8.90 -0.74 7.06
N ARG A 117 -9.30 0.48 6.66
CA ARG A 117 -9.43 1.63 7.56
C ARG A 117 -10.47 1.40 8.64
N TYR A 118 -11.61 0.79 8.31
CA TYR A 118 -12.62 0.41 9.28
C TYR A 118 -12.08 -0.58 10.32
N ARG A 119 -11.37 -1.63 9.88
CA ARG A 119 -10.73 -2.59 10.80
C ARG A 119 -9.67 -1.91 11.67
N LEU A 120 -8.84 -1.03 11.08
CA LEU A 120 -7.82 -0.29 11.81
C LEU A 120 -8.47 0.56 12.91
N ARG A 121 -9.52 1.33 12.60
CA ARG A 121 -10.27 2.11 13.61
C ARG A 121 -10.74 1.25 14.79
N LYS A 122 -11.26 0.06 14.52
CA LYS A 122 -11.67 -0.89 15.57
C LYS A 122 -10.51 -1.36 16.44
N LYS A 123 -9.37 -1.67 15.82
CA LYS A 123 -8.15 -2.08 16.54
C LYS A 123 -7.54 -0.95 17.35
N LEU A 124 -7.68 0.29 16.88
CA LEU A 124 -7.27 1.50 17.60
C LEU A 124 -8.30 1.99 18.62
N HIS A 125 -9.38 1.23 18.83
CA HIS A 125 -10.47 1.55 19.76
C HIS A 125 -11.06 2.96 19.59
N LEU A 126 -11.11 3.46 18.34
CA LEU A 126 -11.65 4.78 18.02
C LEU A 126 -13.18 4.76 17.96
N ASN A 127 -13.82 5.79 18.53
CA ASN A 127 -15.25 6.01 18.47
C ASN A 127 -15.69 6.40 17.05
N SER A 128 -17.01 6.48 16.82
CA SER A 128 -17.56 6.92 15.52
C SER A 128 -17.12 8.33 15.14
N ASP A 129 -16.98 9.20 16.13
CA ASP A 129 -16.77 10.64 15.94
C ASP A 129 -15.28 10.98 15.84
N ASP A 130 -14.40 10.05 16.23
CA ASP A 130 -12.96 10.22 16.16
C ASP A 130 -12.50 10.22 14.70
N ASN A 131 -11.59 11.12 14.34
CA ASN A 131 -11.00 11.15 13.00
C ASN A 131 -9.71 10.30 12.98
N LEU A 132 -9.65 9.29 12.11
CA LEU A 132 -8.51 8.34 12.04
C LEU A 132 -7.22 9.06 11.64
N GLU A 133 -7.28 9.93 10.64
CA GLU A 133 -6.15 10.74 10.17
C GLU A 133 -5.62 11.62 11.29
N GLN A 134 -6.51 12.36 11.94
CA GLN A 134 -6.14 13.28 13.00
C GLN A 134 -5.52 12.55 14.19
N TYR A 135 -6.09 11.40 14.57
CA TYR A 135 -5.54 10.53 15.60
C TYR A 135 -4.10 10.10 15.29
N LEU A 136 -3.88 9.56 14.08
CA LEU A 136 -2.55 9.07 13.67
C LEU A 136 -1.54 10.20 13.43
N MET A 137 -2.00 11.40 13.07
CA MET A 137 -1.16 12.60 12.93
C MET A 137 -0.66 13.11 14.29
N MET A 138 -1.42 12.93 15.37
CA MET A 138 -1.06 13.36 16.73
C MET A 138 -0.10 12.42 17.46
N LEU A 139 -0.02 11.16 17.01
CA LEU A 139 1.06 10.22 17.38
C LEU A 139 2.38 10.59 16.71
#